data_AF-A0A962R1W0-F1
#
_entry.id   AF-A0A962R1W0-F1
#
_cell.length_a   1.000
_cell.length_b   1.000
_cell.length_c   1.000
_cell.angle_alpha   90.00
_cell.angle_beta   90.00
_cell.angle_gamma   90.00
#
_symmetry.space_group_name_H-M   'P 1'
#
loop_
_entity.id
_entity.type
_entity.pdbx_description
1 polymer ?
#
loop_
_entity_poly.entity_id
_entity_poly.type
_entity_poly.pdbx_seq_one_letter_code
_entity_poly.pdbx_strand_id
1 'polypeptide(L)'
;MQSLKLYAWPALAGLLAALLILDRWVLPQQRAGTAVEVVSYAEAVRRATPAVVNIYTAKLVTSRPNPMLENSFFRRFVQPGQQPQRQRIEQSLGSGVIVSDQGHILTNNHVIAGADAIQVLLHDG
;
A
#
# COMPACT_ATOMS: atom_id res chain seq x y z
N MET A 1 -44.14 -27.07 -63.32
CA MET A 1 -43.00 -26.52 -62.53
C MET A 1 -43.40 -25.36 -61.59
N GLN A 2 -44.69 -25.18 -61.24
CA GLN A 2 -45.14 -24.10 -60.34
C GLN A 2 -45.39 -24.54 -58.89
N SER A 3 -45.71 -25.83 -58.66
CA SER A 3 -45.95 -26.38 -57.31
C SER A 3 -44.70 -26.49 -56.43
N LEU A 4 -43.51 -26.62 -57.02
CA LEU A 4 -42.25 -26.69 -56.26
C LEU A 4 -41.87 -25.33 -55.62
N LYS A 5 -42.23 -24.21 -56.28
CA LYS A 5 -42.01 -22.86 -55.75
C LYS A 5 -42.91 -22.53 -54.56
N LEU A 6 -44.10 -23.15 -54.50
CA LEU A 6 -45.10 -22.89 -53.46
C LEU A 6 -44.66 -23.39 -52.08
N TYR A 7 -43.91 -24.50 -52.03
CA TYR A 7 -43.39 -25.08 -50.77
C TYR A 7 -41.96 -24.63 -50.43
N ALA A 8 -41.16 -24.20 -51.42
CA ALA A 8 -39.82 -23.71 -51.16
C ALA A 8 -39.80 -22.40 -50.34
N TRP A 9 -40.78 -21.52 -50.58
CA TRP A 9 -40.90 -20.23 -49.91
C TRP A 9 -41.15 -20.32 -48.39
N PRO A 10 -42.15 -21.08 -47.89
CA PRO A 10 -42.37 -21.22 -46.45
C PRO A 10 -41.21 -21.92 -45.74
N ALA A 11 -40.54 -22.88 -46.39
CA ALA A 11 -39.37 -23.55 -45.82
C ALA A 11 -38.19 -22.59 -45.63
N LEU A 12 -37.90 -21.75 -46.64
CA LEU A 12 -36.88 -20.71 -46.54
C LEU A 12 -37.23 -19.65 -45.48
N ALA A 13 -38.50 -19.21 -45.44
CA ALA A 13 -38.96 -18.26 -44.43
C ALA A 13 -38.84 -18.84 -43.01
N GLY A 14 -39.19 -20.10 -42.81
CA GLY A 14 -39.04 -20.80 -41.54
C GLY A 14 -37.58 -20.94 -41.11
N LEU A 15 -36.68 -21.29 -42.04
CA LEU A 15 -35.24 -21.40 -41.75
C LEU A 15 -34.63 -20.04 -41.40
N LEU A 16 -35.04 -18.97 -42.08
CA LEU A 16 -34.59 -17.61 -41.81
C LEU A 16 -35.12 -17.09 -40.47
N ALA A 17 -36.39 -17.37 -40.15
CA ALA A 17 -36.97 -17.07 -38.84
C ALA A 17 -36.26 -17.84 -37.72
N ALA A 18 -35.97 -19.13 -37.91
CA ALA A 18 -35.23 -19.94 -36.94
C ALA A 18 -33.82 -19.37 -36.70
N LEU A 19 -33.10 -19.00 -37.77
CA LEU A 19 -31.77 -18.37 -37.64
C LEU A 19 -31.82 -17.05 -36.87
N LEU A 20 -32.83 -16.21 -37.12
CA LEU A 20 -33.02 -14.95 -36.38
C LEU A 20 -33.35 -15.20 -34.91
N ILE A 21 -34.19 -16.20 -34.61
CA ILE A 21 -34.52 -16.57 -33.23
C ILE A 21 -33.28 -17.09 -32.51
N LEU A 22 -32.51 -17.95 -33.16
CA LEU A 22 -31.26 -18.49 -32.62
C LEU A 22 -30.24 -17.37 -32.34
N ASP A 23 -29.99 -16.48 -33.30
CA ASP A 23 -29.06 -15.35 -33.15
C ASP A 23 -29.46 -14.38 -32.03
N ARG A 24 -30.76 -14.08 -31.92
CA ARG A 24 -31.23 -13.02 -31.02
C ARG A 24 -31.61 -13.48 -29.63
N TRP A 25 -32.06 -14.72 -29.48
CA TRP A 25 -32.68 -15.19 -28.23
C TRP A 25 -32.00 -16.40 -27.61
N VAL A 26 -31.27 -17.20 -28.40
CA VAL A 26 -30.67 -18.45 -27.91
C VAL A 26 -29.16 -18.32 -27.75
N LEU A 27 -28.49 -17.74 -28.75
CA LEU A 27 -27.05 -17.54 -28.69
C LEU A 27 -26.74 -16.43 -27.69
N PRO A 28 -25.86 -16.69 -26.70
CA PRO A 28 -25.41 -15.64 -25.81
C PRO A 28 -24.71 -14.59 -26.67
N GLN A 29 -25.32 -13.40 -26.77
CA GLN A 29 -24.62 -12.25 -27.27
C GLN A 29 -23.35 -12.13 -26.45
N GLN A 30 -22.19 -12.30 -27.09
CA GLN A 30 -20.94 -11.85 -26.53
C GLN A 30 -21.07 -10.33 -26.44
N ARG A 31 -21.74 -9.85 -25.37
CA ARG A 31 -21.51 -8.52 -24.85
C ARG A 31 -20.02 -8.51 -24.67
N ALA A 32 -19.30 -7.79 -25.51
CA ALA A 32 -17.92 -7.45 -25.26
C ALA A 32 -17.92 -7.00 -23.80
N GLY A 33 -17.40 -7.85 -22.92
CA GLY A 33 -17.56 -7.65 -21.49
C GLY A 33 -17.10 -6.23 -21.25
N THR A 34 -17.94 -5.39 -20.64
CA THR A 34 -17.55 -4.06 -20.20
C THR A 34 -16.20 -4.27 -19.53
N ALA A 35 -15.12 -3.84 -20.20
CA ALA A 35 -13.80 -3.96 -19.64
C ALA A 35 -13.94 -3.26 -18.29
N VAL A 36 -13.75 -4.01 -17.20
CA VAL A 36 -13.76 -3.41 -15.88
C VAL A 36 -12.62 -2.42 -15.94
N GLU A 37 -12.95 -1.14 -16.12
CA GLU A 37 -11.97 -0.09 -16.19
C GLU A 37 -11.22 -0.15 -14.87
N VAL A 38 -9.92 -0.46 -14.94
CA VAL A 38 -9.09 -0.55 -13.75
C VAL A 38 -8.92 0.87 -13.24
N VAL A 39 -9.81 1.29 -12.34
CA VAL A 39 -9.75 2.60 -11.71
C VAL A 39 -8.52 2.62 -10.80
N SER A 40 -7.57 3.50 -11.12
CA SER A 40 -6.32 3.67 -10.39
C SER A 40 -6.38 4.85 -9.44
N TYR A 41 -5.89 4.67 -8.22
CA TYR A 41 -5.70 5.74 -7.24
C TYR A 41 -4.47 6.60 -7.51
N ALA A 42 -3.72 6.33 -8.59
CA ALA A 42 -2.47 7.02 -8.89
C ALA A 42 -2.63 8.55 -8.94
N GLU A 43 -3.76 9.06 -9.44
CA GLU A 43 -4.00 10.51 -9.46
C GLU A 43 -4.18 11.10 -8.06
N ALA A 44 -4.94 10.43 -7.19
CA ALA A 44 -5.12 10.87 -5.81
C ALA A 44 -3.78 10.84 -5.04
N VAL A 45 -2.98 9.78 -5.25
CA VAL A 45 -1.65 9.65 -4.66
C VAL A 45 -0.74 10.77 -5.16
N ARG A 46 -0.67 11.02 -6.48
CA ARG A 46 0.16 12.11 -7.04
C ARG A 46 -0.14 13.47 -6.42
N ARG A 47 -1.41 13.75 -6.12
CA ARG A 47 -1.81 15.01 -5.47
C ARG A 47 -1.45 15.05 -3.99
N ALA A 48 -1.50 13.91 -3.30
CA ALA A 48 -1.27 13.84 -1.86
C ALA A 48 0.21 13.69 -1.47
N THR A 49 1.04 13.05 -2.31
CA THR A 49 2.44 12.74 -2.01
C THR A 49 3.28 13.95 -1.57
N PRO A 50 3.15 15.15 -2.17
CA PRO A 50 3.94 16.31 -1.73
C PRO A 50 3.71 16.73 -0.26
N ALA A 51 2.56 16.37 0.31
CA ALA A 51 2.26 16.67 1.72
C ALA A 51 2.83 15.61 2.69
N VAL A 52 3.29 14.46 2.21
CA VAL A 52 3.77 13.36 3.06
C VAL A 52 5.30 13.43 3.21
N VAL A 53 5.78 13.25 4.44
CA VAL A 53 7.21 13.31 4.76
C VAL A 53 7.67 12.05 5.49
N ASN A 54 8.96 11.75 5.37
CA ASN A 54 9.63 10.76 6.22
C ASN A 54 10.28 11.47 7.42
N ILE A 55 10.14 10.89 8.60
CA ILE A 55 10.65 11.43 9.86
C ILE A 55 11.63 10.43 10.45
N TYR A 56 12.89 10.84 10.57
CA TYR A 56 13.93 10.09 11.23
C TYR A 56 14.19 10.75 12.58
N THR A 57 14.16 9.97 13.64
CA THR A 57 14.51 10.49 14.98
C THR A 57 15.66 9.70 15.57
N ALA A 58 16.49 10.40 16.34
CA ALA A 58 17.61 9.82 17.06
C ALA A 58 17.53 10.21 18.52
N LYS A 59 17.81 9.24 19.40
CA LYS A 59 17.82 9.38 20.84
C LYS A 59 19.08 8.77 21.42
N LEU A 60 19.79 9.52 22.24
CA LEU A 60 20.94 9.06 22.99
C LEU A 60 20.45 8.39 24.28
N VAL A 61 20.55 7.07 24.33
CA VAL A 61 20.22 6.29 25.52
C VAL A 61 21.48 5.81 26.20
N THR A 62 21.57 6.03 27.51
CA THR A 62 22.60 5.40 28.33
C THR A 62 22.20 3.95 28.58
N SER A 63 22.88 3.01 27.92
CA SER A 63 22.61 1.60 28.08
C SER A 63 22.96 1.19 29.51
N ARG A 64 21.95 0.71 30.25
CA ARG A 64 22.18 0.14 31.58
C ARG A 64 23.03 -1.13 31.44
N PRO A 65 23.90 -1.43 32.42
CA PRO A 65 24.62 -2.69 32.44
C PRO A 65 23.65 -3.87 32.35
N ASN A 66 24.03 -4.91 31.60
CA ASN A 66 23.18 -6.08 31.42
C ASN A 66 22.97 -6.78 32.78
N PRO A 67 21.73 -6.96 33.28
CA PRO A 67 21.46 -7.59 34.57
C PRO A 67 21.98 -9.04 34.64
N MET A 68 22.18 -9.71 33.49
CA MET A 68 22.82 -11.03 33.44
C MET A 68 24.31 -11.01 33.81
N LEU A 69 25.00 -9.86 33.76
CA LEU A 69 26.39 -9.69 34.20
C LEU A 69 26.50 -9.34 35.70
N GLU A 70 25.37 -9.12 36.37
CA GLU A 70 25.31 -8.77 37.80
C GLU A 70 25.18 -10.00 38.71
N ASN A 71 25.10 -11.21 38.14
CA ASN A 71 25.05 -12.46 38.88
C ASN A 71 26.39 -12.75 39.60
N SER A 72 26.28 -13.33 40.80
CA SER A 72 27.41 -13.56 41.71
C SER A 72 28.54 -14.42 41.10
N PHE A 73 28.19 -15.26 40.11
CA PHE A 73 29.14 -16.10 39.37
C PHE A 73 30.07 -15.29 38.44
N PHE A 74 29.55 -14.31 37.70
CA PHE A 74 30.35 -13.54 36.72
C PHE A 74 31.01 -12.29 37.34
N ARG A 75 30.53 -11.78 38.48
CA ARG A 75 31.15 -10.66 39.22
C ARG A 75 32.62 -10.89 39.61
N ARG A 76 33.06 -12.14 39.74
CA ARG A 76 34.46 -12.50 40.07
C ARG A 76 35.40 -12.48 38.86
N PHE A 77 34.85 -12.55 37.66
CA PHE A 77 35.61 -12.52 36.41
C PHE A 77 35.58 -11.14 35.73
N VAL A 78 34.64 -10.28 36.11
CA VAL A 78 34.55 -8.89 35.66
C VAL A 78 35.19 -7.98 36.72
N GLN A 79 36.26 -7.25 36.35
CA GLN A 79 36.94 -6.33 37.27
C GLN A 79 35.96 -5.24 37.77
N PRO A 80 35.92 -4.97 39.10
CA PRO A 80 35.15 -3.85 39.64
C PRO A 80 35.57 -2.54 38.97
N GLY A 81 34.63 -1.84 38.34
CA GLY A 81 34.86 -0.55 37.68
C GLY A 81 35.06 -0.58 36.16
N GLN A 82 35.02 -1.75 35.51
CA GLN A 82 35.21 -1.86 34.05
C GLN A 82 33.92 -2.04 33.22
N GLN A 83 32.74 -1.70 33.74
CA GLN A 83 31.54 -1.60 32.90
C GLN A 83 31.40 -0.16 32.39
N PRO A 84 31.90 0.17 31.18
CA PRO A 84 31.61 1.45 30.58
C PRO A 84 30.10 1.55 30.39
N GLN A 85 29.48 2.60 30.94
CA GLN A 85 28.16 3.04 30.50
C GLN A 85 28.28 3.34 29.01
N ARG A 86 27.77 2.42 28.18
CA ARG A 86 27.76 2.62 26.73
C ARG A 86 26.58 3.50 26.41
N GLN A 87 26.85 4.69 25.89
CA GLN A 87 25.84 5.47 25.20
C GLN A 87 25.55 4.77 23.88
N ARG A 88 24.27 4.55 23.59
CA ARG A 88 23.79 4.00 22.32
C ARG A 88 22.85 5.01 21.69
N ILE A 89 22.92 5.15 20.37
CA ILE A 89 21.91 5.87 19.62
C ILE A 89 20.80 4.89 19.28
N GLU A 90 19.60 5.18 19.75
CA GLU A 90 18.37 4.57 19.28
C GLU A 90 17.79 5.43 18.16
N GLN A 91 17.39 4.79 17.07
CA GLN A 91 16.80 5.45 15.92
C GLN A 91 15.34 5.02 15.78
N SER A 92 14.47 5.95 15.44
CA SER A 92 13.09 5.67 15.06
C SER A 92 12.81 6.23 13.66
N LEU A 93 11.88 5.58 12.97
CA LEU A 93 11.41 5.97 11.65
C LEU A 93 9.89 6.08 11.70
N GLY A 94 9.36 7.15 11.14
CA GLY A 94 7.93 7.36 10.98
C GLY A 94 7.61 8.22 9.76
N SER A 95 6.33 8.47 9.57
CA SER A 95 5.82 9.41 8.58
C SER A 95 5.16 10.61 9.23
N GLY A 96 5.01 11.68 8.47
CA GLY A 96 4.22 12.84 8.85
C GLY A 96 3.47 13.43 7.66
N VAL A 97 2.54 14.34 7.95
CA VAL A 97 1.78 15.07 6.93
C VAL A 97 1.91 16.57 7.19
N ILE A 98 2.26 17.33 6.17
CA ILE A 98 2.27 18.80 6.17
C ILE A 98 0.82 19.28 6.11
N VAL A 99 0.40 20.04 7.13
CA VAL A 99 -1.00 20.49 7.27
C VAL A 99 -1.18 21.99 7.08
N SER A 100 -0.09 22.74 6.85
CA SER A 100 -0.14 24.19 6.61
C SER A 100 1.05 24.67 5.78
N ASP A 101 0.88 25.78 5.08
CA ASP A 101 1.94 26.43 4.28
C ASP A 101 3.12 26.95 5.10
N GLN A 102 2.96 27.06 6.42
CA GLN A 102 4.04 27.41 7.35
C GLN A 102 4.97 26.21 7.66
N GLY A 103 4.66 25.02 7.13
CA GLY A 103 5.46 23.80 7.35
C GLY A 103 5.14 23.05 8.64
N HIS A 104 3.96 23.25 9.25
CA HIS A 104 3.53 22.40 10.36
C HIS A 104 3.30 20.96 9.91
N ILE A 105 3.90 20.00 10.62
CA ILE A 105 3.84 18.57 10.31
C ILE A 105 3.13 17.84 11.44
N LEU A 106 2.10 17.08 11.09
CA LEU A 106 1.40 16.17 11.99
C LEU A 106 2.07 14.78 11.93
N THR A 107 2.43 14.22 13.08
CA THR A 107 2.93 12.85 13.21
C THR A 107 2.47 12.23 14.53
N ASN A 108 2.72 10.94 14.70
CA ASN A 108 2.45 10.25 15.95
C ASN A 108 3.43 10.67 17.04
N ASN A 109 2.91 10.82 18.27
CA ASN A 109 3.74 11.19 19.43
C ASN A 109 4.90 10.20 19.67
N HIS A 110 4.67 8.89 19.50
CA HIS A 110 5.72 7.88 19.72
C HIS A 110 6.90 7.99 18.73
N VAL A 111 6.74 8.67 17.60
CA VAL A 111 7.81 8.89 16.62
C VAL A 111 8.80 9.94 17.15
N ILE A 112 8.29 10.95 17.83
CA ILE A 112 9.05 12.15 18.25
C ILE A 112 9.32 12.23 19.75
N ALA A 113 8.66 11.40 20.57
CA ALA A 113 8.73 11.49 22.02
C ALA A 113 10.15 11.20 22.54
N GLY A 114 10.77 12.20 23.16
CA GLY A 114 12.11 12.09 23.73
C GLY A 114 13.22 11.89 22.70
N ALA A 115 12.97 12.30 21.44
CA ALA A 115 14.02 12.40 20.43
C ALA A 115 14.93 13.59 20.73
N ASP A 116 16.24 13.39 20.61
CA ASP A 116 17.24 14.45 20.73
C ASP A 116 17.47 15.15 19.39
N ALA A 117 17.27 14.41 18.29
CA ALA A 117 17.33 14.94 16.94
C ALA A 117 16.18 14.40 16.10
N ILE A 118 15.64 15.26 15.24
CA ILE A 118 14.60 14.95 14.27
C ILE A 118 15.06 15.46 12.91
N GLN A 119 15.08 14.58 11.92
CA GLN A 119 15.34 14.90 10.53
C GLN A 119 14.09 14.59 9.70
N VAL A 120 13.66 15.56 8.92
CA VAL A 120 12.52 15.44 8.02
C VAL A 120 13.04 15.36 6.59
N LEU A 121 12.60 14.35 5.86
CA LEU A 121 12.87 14.19 4.43
C LEU A 121 11.56 14.37 3.67
N LEU A 122 11.54 15.37 2.79
CA LEU A 122 10.40 15.66 1.92
C LEU A 122 10.35 14.66 0.76
N HIS A 123 9.25 14.68 0.02
CA HIS A 123 9.04 13.77 -1.11
C HIS A 123 10.03 13.96 -2.27
N ASP A 124 10.65 15.13 -2.37
CA ASP A 124 11.52 15.60 -3.45
C ASP A 124 13.02 15.40 -3.17
N GLY A 125 13.37 14.87 -2.00
CA GLY A 125 14.76 14.61 -1.56
C GLY A 125 15.34 15.72 -0.71
#